data_AF-A0A4V2AWW6-F1
#
_entry.id   AF-A0A4V2AWW6-F1
#
_cell.length_a   1.000
_cell.length_b   1.000
_cell.length_c   1.000
_cell.angle_alpha   90.00
_cell.angle_beta   90.00
_cell.angle_gamma   90.00
#
_symmetry.space_group_name_H-M   'P 1'
#
loop_
_entity.id
_entity.type
_entity.pdbx_description
1 polymer ?
#
loop_
_entity_poly.entity_id
_entity_poly.type
_entity_poly.pdbx_seq_one_letter_code
_entity_poly.pdbx_strand_id
1 'polypeptide(L)'
;MASSLLAQRPVIRPGGLPGQRPVPGLDPGGTQIRGANSDSVGREGVERRDYSDDSLKVQVYSFNTVRPTTFDTSIRDYTTRFPIPATHLYLGNTGSATRSLLFTMPSRIGFDPGFHSLDVYKWNLQNTRFYNTPRPYTELGFMVATGTEQI
;
A
#
# COMPACT_ATOMS: atom_id res chain seq x y z
N MET A 1 -8.77 -24.40 -3.48
CA MET A 1 -9.02 -23.66 -4.74
C MET A 1 -8.14 -22.41 -4.72
N ALA A 2 -7.18 -22.34 -5.64
CA ALA A 2 -6.14 -21.32 -5.62
C ALA A 2 -6.70 -19.97 -6.12
N SER A 3 -6.71 -18.96 -5.24
CA SER A 3 -7.06 -17.59 -5.60
C SER A 3 -5.82 -16.91 -6.17
N SER A 4 -5.80 -16.69 -7.49
CA SER A 4 -4.74 -15.98 -8.20
C SER A 4 -4.84 -14.48 -7.90
N LEU A 5 -3.97 -13.97 -7.04
CA LEU A 5 -3.76 -12.53 -6.87
C LEU A 5 -3.17 -11.96 -8.16
N LEU A 6 -3.96 -11.15 -8.87
CA LEU A 6 -3.48 -10.31 -9.96
C LEU A 6 -2.49 -9.28 -9.37
N ALA A 7 -1.20 -9.59 -9.45
CA ALA A 7 -0.20 -8.53 -9.55
C ALA A 7 -0.50 -7.75 -10.83
N GLN A 8 -0.67 -6.43 -10.74
CA GLN A 8 -0.80 -5.56 -11.89
C GLN A 8 0.50 -5.68 -12.70
N ARG A 9 0.45 -6.49 -13.77
CA ARG A 9 1.59 -6.71 -14.66
C ARG A 9 1.88 -5.36 -15.34
N PRO A 10 3.15 -4.93 -15.45
CA PRO A 10 3.47 -3.77 -16.25
C PRO A 10 2.96 -3.99 -17.67
N VAL A 11 2.29 -2.98 -18.22
CA VAL A 11 1.77 -3.01 -19.59
C VAL A 11 2.98 -2.96 -20.53
N ILE A 12 3.47 -4.12 -20.96
CA ILE A 12 4.40 -4.21 -22.09
C ILE A 12 3.57 -3.91 -23.34
N ARG A 13 3.65 -2.68 -23.82
CA ARG A 13 3.15 -2.36 -25.17
C ARG A 13 4.04 -3.09 -26.17
N PRO A 14 3.49 -3.79 -27.17
CA PRO A 14 4.31 -4.34 -28.24
C PRO A 14 4.89 -3.17 -29.05
N GLY A 15 6.08 -2.73 -28.67
CA GLY A 15 6.91 -1.89 -29.51
C GLY A 15 7.31 -2.71 -30.73
N GLY A 16 6.92 -2.24 -31.91
CA GLY A 16 7.35 -2.82 -33.18
C GLY A 16 8.87 -2.93 -33.23
N LEU A 17 9.34 -4.06 -33.74
CA LEU A 17 10.75 -4.33 -33.98
C LEU A 17 11.38 -3.17 -34.78
N PRO A 18 12.58 -2.69 -34.42
CA PRO A 18 13.22 -1.60 -35.13
C PRO A 18 13.71 -2.13 -36.49
N GLY A 19 13.16 -1.64 -37.60
CA GLY A 19 13.78 -1.86 -38.92
C GLY A 19 12.89 -1.96 -40.15
N GLN A 20 11.56 -2.00 -40.05
CA GLN A 20 10.71 -2.09 -41.26
C GLN A 20 10.08 -0.74 -41.62
N ARG A 21 10.63 -0.10 -42.66
CA ARG A 21 9.96 0.98 -43.39
C ARG A 21 8.76 0.38 -44.16
N PRO A 22 7.53 0.89 -44.02
CA PRO A 22 6.42 0.44 -44.84
C PRO A 22 6.63 0.92 -46.28
N VAL A 23 6.59 -0.02 -47.22
CA VAL A 23 6.60 0.28 -48.66
C VAL A 23 5.22 0.86 -49.01
N PRO A 24 5.12 2.02 -49.70
CA PRO A 24 3.83 2.57 -50.10
C PRO A 24 3.18 1.70 -51.19
N GLY A 25 2.17 0.93 -50.80
CA GLY A 25 1.23 0.29 -51.74
C GLY A 25 0.17 1.30 -52.19
N LEU A 26 -0.10 1.31 -53.49
CA LEU A 26 -1.13 2.12 -54.13
C LEU A 26 -2.46 1.35 -54.09
N ASP A 27 -3.43 1.81 -53.29
CA ASP A 27 -4.79 1.25 -53.27
C ASP A 27 -5.74 2.11 -54.12
N PRO A 28 -6.41 1.53 -55.14
CA PRO A 28 -7.38 2.25 -55.97
C PRO A 28 -8.78 2.10 -55.35
N GLY A 29 -9.16 3.05 -54.52
CA GLY A 29 -10.50 3.04 -53.91
C GLY A 29 -10.60 4.05 -52.79
N GLY A 30 -11.09 5.25 -53.13
CA GLY A 30 -11.23 6.35 -52.20
C GLY A 30 -12.09 6.01 -50.99
N THR A 31 -11.46 5.92 -49.82
CA THR A 31 -12.02 6.31 -48.53
C THR A 31 -10.85 6.66 -47.64
N GLN A 32 -10.57 7.96 -47.51
CA GLN A 32 -9.61 8.46 -46.52
C GLN A 32 -10.24 8.27 -45.13
N ILE A 33 -9.95 7.14 -44.48
CA ILE A 33 -10.09 7.06 -43.04
C ILE A 33 -9.06 8.03 -42.49
N ARG A 34 -9.55 9.22 -42.11
CA ARG A 34 -8.77 10.26 -41.44
C ARG A 34 -7.97 9.60 -40.34
N GLY A 35 -6.65 9.62 -40.54
CA GLY A 35 -5.67 9.12 -39.62
C GLY A 35 -5.99 9.64 -38.22
N ALA A 36 -5.85 8.74 -37.26
CA ALA A 36 -5.66 9.09 -35.87
C ALA A 36 -4.82 10.37 -35.79
N ASN A 37 -5.35 11.39 -35.13
CA ASN A 37 -4.60 12.58 -34.75
C ASN A 37 -3.42 12.11 -33.89
N SER A 38 -2.31 11.76 -34.52
CA SER A 38 -1.01 11.64 -33.88
C SER A 38 -0.41 13.03 -33.81
N ASP A 39 -1.04 13.90 -33.03
CA ASP A 39 -0.40 15.09 -32.47
C ASP A 39 0.58 14.62 -31.38
N SER A 40 1.60 13.90 -31.82
CA SER A 40 2.84 13.70 -31.10
C SER A 40 3.94 14.38 -31.91
N VAL A 41 3.80 15.70 -32.07
CA VAL A 41 4.96 16.56 -32.22
C VAL A 41 5.84 16.25 -31.01
N GLY A 42 6.93 15.53 -31.25
CA GLY A 42 7.88 15.16 -30.22
C GLY A 42 8.35 16.43 -29.52
N ARG A 43 7.79 16.71 -28.35
CA ARG A 43 8.39 17.65 -27.41
C ARG A 43 9.67 16.99 -26.93
N GLU A 44 10.78 17.27 -27.61
CA GLU A 44 12.11 16.92 -27.14
C GLU A 44 12.25 17.41 -25.70
N GLY A 45 12.43 16.47 -24.76
CA GLY A 45 12.55 16.74 -23.33
C GLY A 45 11.38 16.30 -22.44
N VAL A 46 10.27 15.79 -22.99
CA VAL A 46 9.17 15.20 -22.18
C VAL A 46 9.00 13.72 -22.50
N GLU A 47 9.83 12.90 -21.86
CA GLU A 47 9.67 11.46 -21.85
C GLU A 47 8.50 11.04 -20.94
N ARG A 48 7.76 10.01 -21.34
CA ARG A 48 6.79 9.39 -20.41
C ARG A 48 7.58 8.70 -19.31
N ARG A 49 7.47 9.20 -18.08
CA ARG A 49 8.06 8.54 -16.91
C ARG A 49 7.45 7.16 -16.72
N ASP A 50 8.31 6.16 -16.69
CA ASP A 50 7.94 4.83 -16.25
C ASP A 50 7.89 4.82 -14.71
N TYR A 51 6.68 4.93 -14.17
CA TYR A 51 6.43 4.95 -12.72
C TYR A 51 6.87 3.67 -11.99
N SER A 52 7.27 2.62 -12.72
CA SER A 52 7.82 1.39 -12.13
C SER A 52 9.15 1.62 -11.42
N ASP A 53 9.94 2.59 -11.87
CA ASP A 53 11.28 2.86 -11.33
C ASP A 53 11.21 3.60 -9.98
N ASP A 54 10.08 4.27 -9.76
CA ASP A 54 9.71 4.93 -8.51
C ASP A 54 8.97 3.98 -7.54
N SER A 55 8.65 2.75 -7.96
CA SER A 55 7.97 1.78 -7.10
C SER A 55 8.91 1.14 -6.08
N LEU A 56 8.54 1.19 -4.79
CA LEU A 56 9.28 0.54 -3.71
C LEU A 56 8.64 -0.81 -3.37
N LYS A 57 9.43 -1.89 -3.46
CA LYS A 57 9.05 -3.21 -2.96
C LYS A 57 9.56 -3.40 -1.55
N VAL A 58 8.66 -3.33 -0.59
CA VAL A 58 8.97 -3.57 0.83
C VAL A 58 8.68 -5.02 1.17
N GLN A 59 9.70 -5.72 1.67
CA GLN A 59 9.54 -7.06 2.24
C GLN A 59 9.34 -6.94 3.75
N VAL A 60 8.28 -7.58 4.24
CA VAL A 60 7.91 -7.58 5.65
C VAL A 60 8.14 -8.97 6.23
N TYR A 61 8.80 -9.02 7.37
CA TYR A 61 8.97 -10.22 8.16
C TYR A 61 8.26 -10.04 9.50
N SER A 62 7.52 -11.06 9.90
CA SER A 62 6.99 -11.17 11.26
C SER A 62 7.87 -12.11 12.06
N PHE A 63 7.79 -12.00 13.38
CA PHE A 63 8.48 -12.95 14.26
C PHE A 63 8.09 -14.40 13.91
N ASN A 64 9.08 -15.30 13.93
CA ASN A 64 8.92 -16.73 13.60
C ASN A 64 8.44 -17.05 12.16
N THR A 65 8.54 -16.10 11.21
CA THR A 65 8.18 -16.34 9.81
C THR A 65 9.43 -16.41 8.92
N VAL A 66 9.58 -17.50 8.16
CA VAL A 66 10.72 -17.69 7.24
C VAL A 66 10.51 -17.00 5.90
N ARG A 67 9.26 -16.91 5.43
CA ARG A 67 8.93 -16.33 4.13
C ARG A 67 8.48 -14.87 4.28
N PRO A 68 9.13 -13.92 3.59
CA PRO A 68 8.67 -12.54 3.61
C PRO A 68 7.31 -12.42 2.94
N THR A 69 6.47 -11.55 3.49
CA THR A 69 5.26 -11.09 2.82
C THR A 69 5.54 -9.76 2.14
N THR A 70 4.81 -9.49 1.05
CA THR A 70 4.85 -8.17 0.42
C THR A 70 3.97 -7.22 1.22
N PHE A 71 4.41 -5.97 1.37
CA PHE A 71 3.62 -4.93 2.01
C PHE A 71 2.37 -4.63 1.17
N ASP A 72 1.19 -4.87 1.74
CA ASP A 72 -0.07 -4.44 1.14
C ASP A 72 -0.21 -2.92 1.33
N THR A 73 -0.38 -2.16 0.24
CA THR A 73 -0.61 -0.71 0.26
C THR A 73 -2.07 -0.35 0.01
N SER A 74 -2.95 -1.33 -0.18
CA SER A 74 -4.36 -1.08 -0.45
C SER A 74 -5.12 -0.60 0.79
N ILE A 75 -6.17 0.18 0.56
CA ILE A 75 -7.13 0.65 1.57
C ILE A 75 -8.34 -0.30 1.59
N ARG A 76 -8.09 -1.62 1.56
CA ARG A 76 -9.18 -2.60 1.62
C ARG A 76 -9.71 -2.73 3.04
N ASP A 77 -8.80 -2.79 4.01
CA ASP A 77 -9.11 -2.90 5.42
C ASP A 77 -8.07 -2.14 6.25
N TYR A 78 -8.45 -0.96 6.73
CA TYR A 78 -7.57 -0.12 7.54
C TYR A 78 -7.46 -0.61 8.99
N THR A 79 -8.41 -1.42 9.46
CA THR A 79 -8.45 -1.89 10.84
C THR A 79 -7.25 -2.77 11.18
N THR A 80 -6.64 -3.41 10.17
CA THR A 80 -5.39 -4.17 10.29
C THR A 80 -4.18 -3.33 10.71
N ARG A 81 -4.23 -2.01 10.49
CA ARG A 81 -3.17 -1.06 10.90
C ARG A 81 -3.57 -0.24 12.13
N PHE A 82 -4.82 -0.36 12.58
CA PHE A 82 -5.32 0.38 13.73
C PHE A 82 -4.93 -0.35 15.02
N PRO A 83 -4.27 0.31 15.99
CA PRO A 83 -3.70 -0.36 17.16
C PRO A 83 -4.76 -0.84 18.17
N ILE A 84 -5.95 -0.26 18.16
CA ILE A 84 -7.00 -0.57 19.13
C ILE A 84 -7.96 -1.60 18.49
N PRO A 85 -8.10 -2.81 19.04
CA PRO A 85 -9.04 -3.79 18.51
C PRO A 85 -10.48 -3.38 18.83
N ALA A 86 -11.43 -3.85 18.02
CA ALA A 86 -12.86 -3.53 18.17
C ALA A 86 -13.49 -3.97 19.52
N THR A 87 -12.79 -4.80 20.29
CA THR A 87 -13.21 -5.28 21.62
C THR A 87 -12.92 -4.29 22.74
N HIS A 88 -12.44 -3.09 22.43
CA HIS A 88 -12.02 -2.11 23.41
C HIS A 88 -12.83 -0.81 23.32
N LEU A 89 -13.11 -0.22 24.48
CA LEU A 89 -13.64 1.13 24.61
C LEU A 89 -12.46 2.12 24.66
N TYR A 90 -12.57 3.23 23.93
CA TYR A 90 -11.60 4.31 23.90
C TYR A 90 -12.30 5.64 23.60
N LEU A 91 -11.64 6.76 23.92
CA LEU A 91 -12.21 8.12 23.83
C LEU A 91 -12.29 8.71 22.40
N GLY A 92 -12.10 7.90 21.37
CA GLY A 92 -12.10 8.34 19.96
C GLY A 92 -10.72 8.69 19.39
N ASN A 93 -9.73 8.97 20.24
CA ASN A 93 -8.37 9.33 19.81
C ASN A 93 -7.37 8.18 20.02
N THR A 94 -6.49 7.97 19.04
CA THR A 94 -5.35 7.05 19.17
C THR A 94 -4.36 7.56 20.21
N GLY A 95 -3.92 6.68 21.13
CA GLY A 95 -3.04 7.04 22.24
C GLY A 95 -3.78 7.45 23.52
N SER A 96 -5.11 7.49 23.49
CA SER A 96 -5.92 7.64 24.71
C SER A 96 -6.01 6.34 25.49
N ALA A 97 -6.28 6.45 26.80
CA ALA A 97 -6.57 5.31 27.66
C ALA A 97 -7.69 4.45 27.07
N THR A 98 -7.49 3.14 27.08
CA THR A 98 -8.45 2.16 26.58
C THR A 98 -8.79 1.12 27.63
N ARG A 99 -9.97 0.51 27.50
CA ARG A 99 -10.44 -0.57 28.36
C ARG A 99 -11.03 -1.70 27.52
N SER A 100 -10.58 -2.92 27.78
CA SER A 100 -11.17 -4.13 27.19
C SER A 100 -12.61 -4.34 27.67
N LEU A 101 -13.52 -4.65 26.73
CA LEU A 101 -14.85 -5.17 27.02
C LEU A 101 -14.81 -6.65 27.42
N LEU A 102 -13.77 -7.36 26.98
CA LEU A 102 -13.56 -8.76 27.33
C LEU A 102 -13.02 -8.86 28.75
N PHE A 103 -13.57 -9.81 29.49
CA PHE A 103 -13.07 -10.16 30.81
C PHE A 103 -11.65 -10.74 30.71
N THR A 104 -10.75 -10.25 31.54
CA THR A 104 -9.41 -10.77 31.73
C THR A 104 -9.17 -11.05 33.20
N MET A 105 -8.55 -12.19 33.50
CA MET A 105 -8.14 -12.48 34.86
C MET A 105 -6.97 -11.57 35.24
N PRO A 106 -6.94 -10.99 36.46
CA PRO A 106 -5.78 -10.24 36.93
C PRO A 106 -4.53 -11.14 36.94
N SER A 107 -3.42 -10.62 36.43
CA SER A 107 -2.15 -11.35 36.29
C SER A 107 -1.49 -11.66 37.64
N ARG A 108 -1.87 -10.93 38.69
CA ARG A 108 -1.37 -11.12 40.04
C ARG A 108 -2.48 -10.99 41.07
N ILE A 109 -2.35 -11.76 42.15
CA ILE A 109 -3.20 -11.65 43.32
C ILE A 109 -2.57 -10.61 44.25
N GLY A 110 -3.25 -9.48 44.47
CA GLY A 110 -2.77 -8.40 45.34
C GLY A 110 -3.05 -7.01 44.78
N PHE A 111 -2.32 -6.01 45.30
CA PHE A 111 -2.42 -4.63 44.83
C PHE A 111 -1.96 -4.53 43.38
N ASP A 112 -2.72 -3.86 42.53
CA ASP A 112 -2.38 -3.51 41.14
C ASP A 112 -2.60 -2.00 40.97
N PRO A 113 -1.57 -1.20 40.62
CA PRO A 113 -1.72 0.23 40.41
C PRO A 113 -2.53 0.59 39.15
N GLY A 114 -2.90 -0.40 38.31
CA GLY A 114 -3.85 -0.19 37.22
C GLY A 114 -3.25 0.47 35.98
N PHE A 115 -1.92 0.43 35.79
CA PHE A 115 -1.22 0.97 34.63
C PHE A 115 -1.36 0.10 33.36
N HIS A 116 -2.56 -0.38 33.09
CA HIS A 116 -2.86 -1.31 32.00
C HIS A 116 -3.70 -0.68 30.88
N SER A 117 -4.15 0.57 31.07
CA SER A 117 -4.99 1.29 30.12
C SER A 117 -4.30 1.62 28.79
N LEU A 118 -2.97 1.51 28.73
CA LEU A 118 -2.16 1.76 27.52
C LEU A 118 -1.49 0.49 26.98
N ASP A 119 -1.75 -0.69 27.56
CA ASP A 119 -1.10 -1.94 27.16
C ASP A 119 -1.39 -2.32 25.70
N VAL A 120 -2.51 -1.85 25.14
CA VAL A 120 -2.88 -2.10 23.73
C VAL A 120 -1.87 -1.50 22.75
N TYR A 121 -1.19 -0.42 23.12
CA TYR A 121 -0.22 0.27 22.27
C TYR A 121 1.19 -0.31 22.42
N LYS A 122 1.38 -1.26 23.33
CA LYS A 122 2.68 -1.86 23.59
C LYS A 122 3.08 -2.75 22.41
N TRP A 123 4.31 -2.56 21.95
CA TRP A 123 4.92 -3.45 20.97
C TRP A 123 5.12 -4.84 21.58
N ASN A 124 4.50 -5.83 20.95
CA ASN A 124 4.72 -7.24 21.25
C ASN A 124 5.57 -7.84 20.14
N LEU A 125 6.48 -8.73 20.50
CA LEU A 125 7.40 -9.36 19.53
C LEU A 125 6.65 -10.03 18.36
N GLN A 126 5.48 -10.61 18.62
CA GLN A 126 4.62 -11.24 17.62
C GLN A 126 4.01 -10.23 16.63
N ASN A 127 3.77 -8.99 17.08
CA ASN A 127 3.11 -7.94 16.29
C ASN A 127 4.13 -6.98 15.64
N THR A 128 5.39 -7.02 16.07
CA THR A 128 6.47 -6.22 15.50
C THR A 128 6.82 -6.73 14.10
N ARG A 129 6.76 -5.81 13.14
CA ARG A 129 7.14 -6.05 11.75
C ARG A 129 8.59 -5.61 11.52
N PHE A 130 9.37 -6.47 10.88
CA PHE A 130 10.72 -6.16 10.43
C PHE A 130 10.69 -5.88 8.94
N TYR A 131 11.33 -4.79 8.52
CA TYR A 131 11.29 -4.33 7.14
C TYR A 131 12.66 -4.51 6.49
N ASN A 132 12.67 -5.15 5.31
CA ASN A 132 13.83 -5.17 4.42
C ASN A 132 13.46 -4.37 3.17
N THR A 133 14.12 -3.23 2.98
CA THR A 133 13.85 -2.32 1.87
C THR A 133 15.15 -1.96 1.15
N PRO A 134 15.15 -1.92 -0.19
CA PRO A 134 16.33 -1.54 -0.97
C PRO A 134 16.66 -0.05 -0.88
N ARG A 135 15.74 0.76 -0.37
CA ARG A 135 15.84 2.23 -0.20
C ARG A 135 15.26 2.61 1.17
N PRO A 136 15.66 3.76 1.76
CA PRO A 136 15.07 4.24 3.00
C PRO A 136 13.54 4.33 2.90
N TYR A 137 12.83 3.83 3.91
CA TYR A 137 11.37 3.74 3.95
C TYR A 137 10.85 4.22 5.29
N THR A 138 9.76 4.99 5.26
CA THR A 138 9.05 5.46 6.45
C THR A 138 7.55 5.25 6.23
N GLU A 139 6.87 4.63 7.20
CA GLU A 139 5.41 4.49 7.23
C GLU A 139 4.82 5.65 8.04
N LEU A 140 4.00 6.49 7.40
CA LEU A 140 3.25 7.57 8.07
C LEU A 140 1.76 7.22 8.04
N GLY A 141 1.21 6.93 9.22
CA GLY A 141 -0.23 6.80 9.40
C GLY A 141 -0.83 8.17 9.66
N PHE A 142 -1.75 8.61 8.80
CA PHE A 142 -2.53 9.82 9.02
C PHE A 142 -3.99 9.45 9.24
N MET A 143 -4.56 9.87 10.37
CA MET A 143 -5.98 9.71 10.67
C MET A 143 -6.62 11.09 10.59
N VAL A 144 -7.48 11.30 9.60
CA VAL A 144 -8.21 12.56 9.44
C VAL A 144 -9.49 12.47 10.25
N ALA A 145 -9.62 13.30 11.28
CA ALA A 145 -10.92 13.56 11.89
C ALA A 145 -11.68 14.59 11.03
N THR A 146 -12.98 14.42 10.89
CA THR A 146 -13.82 15.35 10.11
C THR A 146 -13.92 16.71 10.81
N GLY A 147 -13.16 17.68 10.33
CA GLY A 147 -13.44 19.11 10.44
C GLY A 147 -12.74 19.86 11.57
N THR A 148 -12.00 20.90 11.16
CA THR A 148 -11.67 22.13 11.92
C THR A 148 -10.52 22.19 12.91
N GLU A 149 -9.94 21.10 13.42
CA GLU A 149 -8.76 21.22 14.31
C GLU A 149 -7.50 20.64 13.66
N GLN A 150 -6.69 21.55 13.11
CA GLN A 150 -5.28 21.33 12.79
C GLN A 150 -4.49 22.45 13.48
N ILE A 151 -3.48 22.06 14.26
CA ILE A 151 -2.37 22.93 14.67
C ILE A 151 -1.18 22.66 13.76
#